data_AF-A0A1W9J9E0-F1
#
_entry.id   AF-A0A1W9J9E0-F1
#
_cell.length_a   1.000
_cell.length_b   1.000
_cell.length_c   1.000
_cell.angle_alpha   90.00
_cell.angle_beta   90.00
_cell.angle_gamma   90.00
#
_symmetry.space_group_name_H-M   'P 1'
#
loop_
_entity.id
_entity.type
_entity.pdbx_description
1 polymer ?
#
loop_
_entity_poly.entity_id
_entity_poly.type
_entity_poly.pdbx_seq_one_letter_code
_entity_poly.pdbx_strand_id
1 'polypeptide(L)'
;MKFDFFNESTPPLIGVDISTSAVKMVELSSTGKGSYRLEAYSIAAIPKDAIVDGNISGLEQVSDAVKLAWKLLGSREKRTALALPSAAVITKKVMMSAELREEDMEVQVEAEANQYIPFPLEEVNIDFQVIGPAANSPDEVEVLIAAARKEKIEDRVAAAEDAGLKVIVMDVDTYATEAAYSLVANQIPNKGKDQTVMIIDIGAGIMHINVLHDNKSVYVREQAFGGTQLTQEIQRRFGLSAEEAEIAKRKGGLPESYENEVLQPFMQSLSTEVARALQFFTSSTQYNRVDHLVLAGGCAAIPAIDVLVQDRTQVNTIIANPFQSMSLATKVKQQQASIDAPALLIACGLAMRGVD
;
A
#
# COMPACT_ATOMS: atom_id res chain seq x y z
N MET A 1 10.48 39.33 21.50
CA MET A 1 9.54 39.19 20.38
C MET A 1 10.25 38.41 19.28
N LYS A 2 9.97 37.11 19.14
CA LYS A 2 10.32 36.35 17.94
C LYS A 2 9.15 36.49 16.98
N PHE A 3 9.41 37.08 15.83
CA PHE A 3 8.46 37.22 14.75
C PHE A 3 8.47 35.91 13.95
N ASP A 4 7.49 35.03 14.17
CA ASP A 4 7.22 33.89 13.28
C ASP A 4 6.49 34.40 12.03
N PHE A 5 7.23 34.68 10.97
CA PHE A 5 6.71 35.13 9.68
C PHE A 5 6.87 34.10 8.54
N PHE A 6 7.35 32.89 8.85
CA PHE A 6 7.38 31.79 7.88
C PHE A 6 6.48 30.67 8.38
N ASN A 7 5.34 30.52 7.72
CA ASN A 7 4.56 29.30 7.79
C ASN A 7 5.43 28.22 7.13
N GLU A 8 6.14 27.40 7.92
CA GLU A 8 6.84 26.21 7.41
C GLU A 8 5.79 25.25 6.86
N SER A 9 5.42 25.45 5.60
CA SER A 9 4.72 24.42 4.83
C SER A 9 5.75 23.35 4.53
N THR A 10 5.59 22.16 5.10
CA THR A 10 6.34 20.98 4.66
C THR A 10 6.21 20.90 3.14
N PRO A 11 7.31 20.90 2.38
CA PRO A 11 7.23 20.91 0.93
C PRO A 11 6.52 19.65 0.45
N PRO A 12 5.68 19.73 -0.58
CA PRO A 12 4.88 18.60 -1.04
C PRO A 12 5.76 17.39 -1.40
N LEU A 13 5.17 16.20 -1.29
CA LEU A 13 5.81 14.92 -1.56
C LEU A 13 4.86 14.09 -2.42
N ILE A 14 5.38 13.53 -3.52
CA ILE A 14 4.62 12.60 -4.34
C ILE A 14 4.78 11.21 -3.72
N GLY A 15 3.68 10.58 -3.34
CA GLY A 15 3.68 9.17 -2.99
C GLY A 15 3.72 8.32 -4.24
N VAL A 16 4.70 7.43 -4.35
CA VAL A 16 4.94 6.59 -5.54
C VAL A 16 4.91 5.12 -5.13
N ASP A 17 3.86 4.42 -5.57
CA ASP A 17 3.73 2.97 -5.43
C ASP A 17 4.21 2.28 -6.71
N ILE A 18 5.33 1.55 -6.62
CA ILE A 18 5.88 0.72 -7.69
C ILE A 18 5.46 -0.73 -7.44
N SER A 19 4.28 -1.08 -7.97
CA SER A 19 3.69 -2.42 -7.87
C SER A 19 4.02 -3.28 -9.10
N THR A 20 3.78 -4.59 -9.05
CA THR A 20 4.11 -5.53 -10.15
C THR A 20 3.55 -5.16 -11.53
N SER A 21 2.41 -4.46 -11.58
CA SER A 21 1.69 -4.20 -12.85
C SER A 21 1.58 -2.72 -13.21
N ALA A 22 1.91 -1.81 -12.29
CA ALA A 22 1.75 -0.39 -12.50
C ALA A 22 2.58 0.44 -11.51
N VAL A 23 3.04 1.60 -11.99
CA VAL A 23 3.46 2.72 -11.14
C VAL A 23 2.24 3.60 -10.88
N LYS A 24 1.97 3.89 -9.62
CA LYS A 24 0.87 4.76 -9.19
C LYS A 24 1.45 5.93 -8.42
N MET A 25 1.02 7.14 -8.75
CA MET A 25 1.48 8.35 -8.06
C MET A 25 0.30 9.14 -7.54
N VAL A 26 0.44 9.68 -6.33
CA VAL A 26 -0.52 10.58 -5.69
C VAL A 26 0.23 11.81 -5.19
N GLU A 27 -0.30 12.99 -5.47
CA GLU A 27 0.18 14.27 -4.96
C GLU A 27 -0.90 14.88 -4.08
N LEU A 28 -0.57 15.08 -2.80
CA LEU A 28 -1.45 15.71 -1.83
C LEU A 28 -0.90 17.07 -1.41
N SER A 29 -1.81 17.99 -1.07
CA SER A 29 -1.48 19.21 -0.35
C SER A 29 -2.24 19.29 0.97
N SER A 30 -1.62 19.86 2.00
CA SER A 30 -2.29 20.13 3.27
C SER A 30 -3.24 21.32 3.12
N THR A 31 -4.45 21.18 3.63
CA THR A 31 -5.41 22.29 3.75
C THR A 31 -5.52 22.81 5.19
N GLY A 32 -4.64 22.32 6.09
CA GLY A 32 -4.66 22.59 7.53
C GLY A 32 -5.59 21.65 8.29
N LYS A 33 -5.41 21.55 9.63
CA LYS A 33 -6.26 20.73 10.53
C LYS A 33 -6.40 19.25 10.15
N GLY A 34 -5.38 18.66 9.53
CA GLY A 34 -5.37 17.25 9.12
C GLY A 34 -6.26 16.93 7.92
N SER A 35 -6.73 17.93 7.17
CA SER A 35 -7.43 17.70 5.90
C SER A 35 -6.51 17.86 4.70
N TYR A 36 -6.72 17.01 3.70
CA TYR A 36 -5.91 16.97 2.49
C TYR A 36 -6.72 17.42 1.27
N ARG A 37 -5.98 17.87 0.26
CA ARG A 37 -6.49 18.08 -1.10
C ARG A 37 -5.72 17.18 -2.06
N LEU A 38 -6.45 16.45 -2.90
CA LEU A 38 -5.87 15.67 -3.98
C LEU A 38 -5.54 16.61 -5.13
N GLU A 39 -4.26 16.93 -5.29
CA GLU A 39 -3.80 17.82 -6.37
C GLU A 39 -3.72 17.06 -7.70
N ALA A 40 -3.22 15.83 -7.67
CA ALA A 40 -3.08 15.00 -8.86
C ALA A 40 -2.93 13.51 -8.49
N TYR A 41 -3.28 12.63 -9.42
CA TYR A 41 -2.83 11.25 -9.40
C TYR A 41 -2.58 10.75 -10.82
N SER A 42 -1.81 9.68 -10.95
CA SER A 42 -1.55 9.02 -12.23
C SER A 42 -1.31 7.53 -12.05
N ILE A 43 -1.63 6.74 -13.06
CA ILE A 43 -1.36 5.30 -13.11
C ILE A 43 -0.72 4.99 -14.47
N ALA A 44 0.48 4.44 -14.48
CA ALA A 44 1.17 3.96 -15.67
C ALA A 44 1.41 2.45 -15.56
N ALA A 45 1.07 1.70 -16.61
CA ALA A 45 1.31 0.27 -16.63
C ALA A 45 2.80 -0.05 -16.67
N ILE A 46 3.20 -1.12 -15.98
CA ILE A 46 4.55 -1.68 -16.06
C ILE A 46 4.48 -2.91 -16.98
N PRO A 47 5.41 -3.06 -17.94
CA PRO A 47 5.50 -4.26 -18.76
C PRO A 47 5.59 -5.53 -17.91
N LYS A 48 5.01 -6.62 -18.41
CA LYS A 48 5.09 -7.91 -17.73
C LYS A 48 6.56 -8.29 -17.52
N ASP A 49 6.82 -8.98 -16.40
CA ASP A 49 8.13 -9.53 -16.04
C ASP A 49 9.22 -8.48 -15.70
N ALA A 50 8.92 -7.18 -15.77
CA ALA A 50 9.83 -6.13 -15.29
C ALA A 50 9.97 -6.14 -13.75
N ILE A 51 8.94 -6.63 -13.05
CA ILE A 51 8.98 -6.88 -11.60
C ILE A 51 8.50 -8.30 -11.36
N VAL A 52 9.33 -9.11 -10.68
CA VAL A 52 9.04 -10.52 -10.38
C VAL A 52 9.30 -10.76 -8.89
N ASP A 53 8.28 -11.29 -8.19
CA ASP A 53 8.33 -11.56 -6.74
C ASP A 53 8.83 -10.37 -5.91
N GLY A 54 8.40 -9.16 -6.27
CA GLY A 54 8.77 -7.91 -5.61
C GLY A 54 10.15 -7.35 -5.99
N ASN A 55 10.90 -8.05 -6.86
CA ASN A 55 12.21 -7.62 -7.33
C ASN A 55 12.10 -6.91 -8.67
N ILE A 56 12.82 -5.79 -8.84
CA ILE A 56 12.93 -5.13 -10.14
C ILE A 56 13.91 -5.93 -11.00
N SER A 57 13.40 -6.64 -12.00
CA SER A 57 14.22 -7.40 -12.97
C SER A 57 14.50 -6.59 -14.23
N GLY A 58 13.62 -5.66 -14.57
CA GLY A 58 13.73 -4.76 -15.71
C GLY A 58 13.80 -3.30 -15.28
N LEU A 59 14.96 -2.84 -14.82
CA LEU A 59 15.14 -1.47 -14.31
C LEU A 59 14.71 -0.42 -15.33
N GLU A 60 15.15 -0.52 -16.58
CA GLU A 60 14.80 0.42 -17.66
C GLU A 60 13.28 0.50 -17.87
N GLN A 61 12.58 -0.65 -17.90
CA GLN A 61 11.14 -0.70 -18.09
C GLN A 61 10.39 -0.07 -16.90
N VAL A 62 10.89 -0.26 -15.68
CA VAL A 62 10.33 0.38 -14.48
C VAL A 62 10.60 1.89 -14.50
N SER A 63 11.83 2.32 -14.78
CA SER A 63 12.21 3.74 -14.90
C SER A 63 11.34 4.49 -15.93
N ASP A 64 11.11 3.88 -17.10
CA ASP A 64 10.24 4.43 -18.13
C ASP A 64 8.79 4.56 -17.67
N ALA A 65 8.27 3.56 -16.94
CA ALA A 65 6.93 3.61 -16.38
C ALA A 65 6.81 4.69 -15.28
N VAL A 66 7.84 4.86 -14.43
CA VAL A 66 7.89 5.92 -13.43
C VAL A 66 7.90 7.30 -14.11
N LYS A 67 8.71 7.47 -15.14
CA LYS A 67 8.79 8.70 -15.94
C LYS A 67 7.48 9.02 -16.65
N LEU A 68 6.81 8.00 -17.19
CA LEU A 68 5.49 8.15 -17.79
C LEU A 68 4.44 8.56 -16.75
N ALA A 69 4.41 7.91 -15.58
CA ALA A 69 3.50 8.26 -14.49
C ALA A 69 3.70 9.72 -14.07
N TRP A 70 4.94 10.14 -13.81
CA TRP A 70 5.24 11.52 -13.42
C TRP A 70 4.83 12.54 -14.47
N LYS A 71 5.06 12.24 -15.76
CA LYS A 71 4.60 13.08 -16.87
C LYS A 71 3.07 13.19 -16.92
N LEU A 72 2.34 12.09 -16.68
CA LEU A 72 0.87 12.06 -16.65
C LEU A 72 0.30 12.79 -15.42
N LEU A 73 0.97 12.71 -14.28
CA LEU A 73 0.63 13.46 -13.06
C LEU A 73 0.62 14.98 -13.32
N GLY A 74 1.54 15.42 -14.19
CA GLY A 74 1.68 16.82 -14.59
C GLY A 74 2.10 17.72 -13.43
N SER A 75 2.83 17.17 -12.45
CA SER A 75 3.40 17.92 -11.34
C SER A 75 4.80 18.45 -11.70
N ARG A 76 5.22 19.51 -11.00
CA ARG A 76 6.60 20.01 -11.01
C ARG A 76 7.41 19.48 -9.83
N GLU A 77 6.74 18.90 -8.84
CA GLU A 77 7.40 18.29 -7.69
C GLU A 77 8.22 17.08 -8.14
N LYS A 78 9.38 16.89 -7.51
CA LYS A 78 10.32 15.81 -7.77
C LYS A 78 10.59 14.97 -6.53
N ARG A 79 10.30 15.49 -5.34
CA ARG A 79 10.46 14.80 -4.06
C ARG A 79 9.43 13.69 -3.97
N THR A 80 9.88 12.48 -3.69
CA THR A 80 9.01 11.31 -3.63
C THR A 80 9.21 10.48 -2.36
N ALA A 81 8.12 9.86 -1.92
CA ALA A 81 8.14 8.72 -1.01
C ALA A 81 7.90 7.45 -1.83
N LEU A 82 8.72 6.43 -1.58
CA LEU A 82 8.58 5.08 -2.13
C LEU A 82 8.26 4.10 -1.01
N ALA A 83 7.79 2.91 -1.35
CA ALA A 83 7.65 1.79 -0.43
C ALA A 83 8.43 0.56 -0.90
N LEU A 84 8.95 -0.18 0.07
CA LEU A 84 9.27 -1.59 -0.08
C LEU A 84 8.04 -2.48 0.16
N PRO A 85 7.93 -3.61 -0.54
CA PRO A 85 6.99 -4.66 -0.18
C PRO A 85 7.28 -5.16 1.23
N SER A 86 6.25 -5.39 2.05
CA SER A 86 6.42 -5.89 3.42
C SER A 86 7.22 -7.20 3.48
N ALA A 87 7.06 -8.09 2.50
CA ALA A 87 7.87 -9.31 2.40
C ALA A 87 9.39 -9.09 2.24
N ALA A 88 9.81 -7.90 1.81
CA ALA A 88 11.22 -7.53 1.67
C ALA A 88 11.80 -6.86 2.93
N VAL A 89 10.97 -6.64 3.97
CA VAL A 89 11.33 -5.95 5.20
C VAL A 89 11.10 -6.86 6.40
N ILE A 90 12.14 -7.05 7.21
CA ILE A 90 12.04 -7.76 8.48
C ILE A 90 11.74 -6.72 9.56
N THR A 91 10.57 -6.84 10.19
CA THR A 91 10.16 -5.94 11.27
C THR A 91 10.12 -6.69 12.60
N LYS A 92 10.72 -6.14 13.65
CA LYS A 92 10.70 -6.73 14.99
C LYS A 92 10.59 -5.68 16.08
N LYS A 93 9.76 -5.95 17.08
CA LYS A 93 9.72 -5.19 18.33
C LYS A 93 10.70 -5.78 19.34
N VAL A 94 11.53 -4.93 19.93
CA VAL A 94 12.49 -5.29 20.99
C VAL A 94 12.34 -4.33 22.16
N MET A 95 12.71 -4.79 23.36
CA MET A 95 12.72 -3.95 24.55
C MET A 95 14.13 -3.41 24.76
N MET A 96 14.23 -2.12 25.04
CA MET A 96 15.49 -1.44 25.33
C MET A 96 15.35 -0.55 26.55
N SER A 97 16.45 -0.23 27.23
CA SER A 97 16.41 0.71 28.36
C SER A 97 15.98 2.10 27.89
N ALA A 98 15.06 2.72 28.64
CA ALA A 98 14.57 4.06 28.38
C ALA A 98 15.64 5.16 28.61
N GLU A 99 16.74 4.84 29.29
CA GLU A 99 17.83 5.76 29.58
C GLU A 99 18.87 5.87 28.47
N LEU A 100 18.78 5.02 27.44
CA LEU A 100 19.72 5.03 26.32
C LEU A 100 19.57 6.30 25.49
N ARG A 101 20.71 6.88 25.11
CA ARG A 101 20.75 7.91 24.07
C ARG A 101 20.53 7.25 22.71
N GLU A 102 20.06 8.02 21.74
CA GLU A 102 19.77 7.54 20.38
C GLU A 102 20.99 6.84 19.74
N GLU A 103 22.20 7.42 19.86
CA GLU A 103 23.45 6.81 19.39
C GLU A 103 23.74 5.44 20.05
N ASP A 104 23.46 5.31 21.35
CA ASP A 104 23.68 4.06 22.09
C ASP A 104 22.59 3.03 21.73
N MET A 105 21.38 3.50 21.41
CA MET A 105 20.26 2.69 20.93
C MET A 105 20.53 2.13 19.53
N GLU A 106 21.11 2.93 18.62
CA GLU A 106 21.55 2.48 17.28
C GLU A 106 22.47 1.27 17.37
N VAL A 107 23.50 1.33 18.22
CA VAL A 107 24.45 0.22 18.42
C VAL A 107 23.73 -1.03 18.93
N GLN A 108 22.77 -0.87 19.85
CA GLN A 108 22.00 -1.98 20.38
C GLN A 108 21.02 -2.55 19.34
N VAL A 109 20.42 -1.69 18.51
CA VAL A 109 19.55 -2.09 17.40
C VAL A 109 20.33 -2.93 16.40
N GLU A 110 21.54 -2.53 16.02
CA GLU A 110 22.41 -3.32 15.14
C GLU A 110 22.76 -4.69 15.75
N ALA A 111 23.08 -4.71 17.05
CA ALA A 111 23.39 -5.95 17.77
C ALA A 111 22.19 -6.91 17.87
N GLU A 112 20.98 -6.38 18.09
CA GLU A 112 19.74 -7.17 18.06
C GLU A 112 19.44 -7.65 16.65
N ALA A 113 19.52 -6.78 15.64
CA ALA A 113 19.26 -7.10 14.24
C ALA A 113 20.15 -8.26 13.74
N ASN A 114 21.43 -8.28 14.12
CA ASN A 114 22.39 -9.33 13.76
C ASN A 114 21.96 -10.74 14.21
N GLN A 115 21.10 -10.86 15.22
CA GLN A 115 20.62 -12.16 15.71
C GLN A 115 19.48 -12.74 14.86
N TYR A 116 18.79 -11.91 14.08
CA TYR A 116 17.56 -12.29 13.36
C TYR A 116 17.69 -12.18 11.85
N ILE A 117 18.58 -11.31 11.36
CA ILE A 117 18.78 -11.10 9.94
C ILE A 117 19.70 -12.21 9.40
N PRO A 118 19.24 -13.02 8.44
CA PRO A 118 20.01 -14.16 7.93
C PRO A 118 21.08 -13.76 6.90
N PHE A 119 21.51 -12.50 6.90
CA PHE A 119 22.43 -11.90 5.93
C PHE A 119 23.45 -11.00 6.64
N PRO A 120 24.61 -10.72 6.03
CA PRO A 120 25.57 -9.77 6.59
C PRO A 120 24.96 -8.39 6.78
N LEU A 121 25.22 -7.74 7.93
CA LEU A 121 24.75 -6.37 8.19
C LEU A 121 25.22 -5.37 7.12
N GLU A 122 26.37 -5.61 6.49
CA GLU A 122 26.90 -4.79 5.40
C GLU A 122 25.97 -4.74 4.16
N GLU A 123 25.11 -5.74 3.96
CA GLU A 123 24.15 -5.82 2.85
C GLU A 123 22.75 -5.28 3.21
N VAL A 124 22.59 -4.72 4.42
CA VAL A 124 21.28 -4.41 4.99
C VAL A 124 21.24 -2.97 5.46
N ASN A 125 20.14 -2.28 5.18
CA ASN A 125 19.79 -1.04 5.85
C ASN A 125 18.87 -1.35 7.02
N ILE A 126 19.17 -0.77 8.17
CA ILE A 126 18.40 -0.91 9.40
C ILE A 126 17.95 0.48 9.82
N ASP A 127 16.69 0.57 10.20
CA ASP A 127 16.10 1.76 10.81
C ASP A 127 15.30 1.33 12.04
N PHE A 128 15.04 2.26 12.96
CA PHE A 128 14.28 1.97 14.15
C PHE A 128 13.43 3.15 14.60
N GLN A 129 12.36 2.83 15.32
CA GLN A 129 11.48 3.83 15.93
C GLN A 129 11.10 3.41 17.34
N VAL A 130 11.27 4.32 18.30
CA VAL A 130 10.75 4.14 19.66
C VAL A 130 9.22 4.27 19.62
N ILE A 131 8.52 3.20 19.98
CA ILE A 131 7.05 3.14 19.99
C ILE A 131 6.49 3.78 21.26
N GLY A 132 7.15 3.52 22.40
CA GLY A 132 6.76 4.07 23.69
C GLY A 132 7.17 3.17 24.86
N PRO A 133 6.75 3.48 26.09
CA PRO A 133 7.08 2.69 27.28
C PRO A 133 6.56 1.25 27.18
N ALA A 134 7.34 0.29 27.69
CA ALA A 134 6.91 -1.08 27.78
C ALA A 134 5.73 -1.23 28.75
N ALA A 135 4.72 -2.02 28.39
CA ALA A 135 3.49 -2.17 29.17
C ALA A 135 3.72 -2.66 30.62
N ASN A 136 4.81 -3.40 30.86
CA ASN A 136 5.12 -4.03 32.14
C ASN A 136 6.42 -3.54 32.78
N SER A 137 7.12 -2.58 32.16
CA SER A 137 8.43 -2.11 32.63
C SER A 137 8.62 -0.62 32.30
N PRO A 138 8.46 0.29 33.27
CA PRO A 138 8.54 1.73 33.01
C PRO A 138 9.97 2.20 32.67
N ASP A 139 10.99 1.41 33.02
CA ASP A 139 12.39 1.67 32.71
C ASP A 139 12.80 1.15 31.31
N GLU A 140 11.86 0.54 30.58
CA GLU A 140 12.07 0.04 29.23
C GLU A 140 11.12 0.72 28.23
N VAL A 141 11.60 0.82 27.00
CA VAL A 141 10.83 1.24 25.84
C VAL A 141 10.75 0.12 24.82
N GLU A 142 9.59 0.01 24.16
CA GLU A 142 9.41 -0.83 22.99
C GLU A 142 9.97 -0.08 21.77
N VAL A 143 10.91 -0.70 21.07
CA VAL A 143 11.55 -0.20 19.85
C VAL A 143 11.18 -1.11 18.70
N LEU A 144 10.67 -0.54 17.61
CA LEU A 144 10.41 -1.24 16.37
C LEU A 144 11.64 -1.11 15.46
N ILE A 145 12.27 -2.24 15.15
CA ILE A 145 13.36 -2.35 14.19
C ILE A 145 12.77 -2.76 12.83
N ALA A 146 13.18 -2.09 11.76
CA ALA A 146 12.90 -2.48 10.39
C ALA A 146 14.21 -2.65 9.61
N ALA A 147 14.36 -3.79 8.94
CA ALA A 147 15.58 -4.11 8.20
C ALA A 147 15.27 -4.65 6.81
N ALA A 148 16.00 -4.16 5.80
CA ALA A 148 15.83 -4.58 4.41
C ALA A 148 17.17 -4.66 3.67
N ARG A 149 17.27 -5.55 2.67
CA ARG A 149 18.47 -5.65 1.82
C ARG A 149 18.68 -4.36 1.04
N LYS A 150 19.91 -3.84 1.06
CA LYS A 150 20.34 -2.60 0.35
C LYS A 150 19.93 -2.61 -1.11
N GLU A 151 20.19 -3.71 -1.81
CA GLU A 151 19.83 -3.94 -3.20
C GLU A 151 18.35 -3.59 -3.49
N LYS A 152 17.41 -3.97 -2.60
CA LYS A 152 15.97 -3.73 -2.82
C LYS A 152 15.58 -2.27 -2.74
N ILE A 153 16.30 -1.51 -1.93
CA ILE A 153 16.15 -0.06 -1.78
C ILE A 153 16.80 0.61 -2.99
N GLU A 154 18.04 0.25 -3.29
CA GLU A 154 18.84 0.82 -4.38
C GLU A 154 18.16 0.65 -5.75
N ASP A 155 17.60 -0.52 -6.06
CA ASP A 155 16.87 -0.75 -7.32
C ASP A 155 15.69 0.23 -7.50
N ARG A 156 14.94 0.48 -6.43
CA ARG A 156 13.77 1.39 -6.45
C ARG A 156 14.19 2.85 -6.51
N VAL A 157 15.27 3.20 -5.79
CA VAL A 157 15.85 4.54 -5.84
C VAL A 157 16.36 4.82 -7.25
N ALA A 158 17.13 3.90 -7.84
CA ALA A 158 17.62 4.02 -9.21
C ALA A 158 16.47 4.21 -10.21
N ALA A 159 15.39 3.41 -10.08
CA ALA A 159 14.24 3.53 -10.97
C ALA A 159 13.57 4.91 -10.92
N ALA A 160 13.49 5.52 -9.73
CA ALA A 160 12.94 6.85 -9.55
C ALA A 160 13.91 7.95 -10.01
N GLU A 161 15.19 7.84 -9.71
CA GLU A 161 16.21 8.83 -10.07
C GLU A 161 16.45 8.89 -11.58
N ASP A 162 16.42 7.75 -12.28
CA ASP A 162 16.47 7.67 -13.76
C ASP A 162 15.28 8.39 -14.42
N ALA A 163 14.12 8.42 -13.74
CA ALA A 163 12.96 9.19 -14.16
C ALA A 163 13.08 10.71 -13.86
N GLY A 164 14.13 11.13 -13.17
CA GLY A 164 14.40 12.52 -12.79
C GLY A 164 13.76 12.97 -11.47
N LEU A 165 13.33 12.00 -10.65
CA LEU A 165 12.76 12.21 -9.32
C LEU A 165 13.87 12.16 -8.26
N LYS A 166 13.52 12.54 -7.02
CA LYS A 166 14.39 12.49 -5.85
C LYS A 166 13.67 11.78 -4.71
N VAL A 167 14.15 10.61 -4.34
CA VAL A 167 13.60 9.84 -3.22
C VAL A 167 14.01 10.49 -1.90
N ILE A 168 13.03 10.84 -1.08
CA ILE A 168 13.22 11.44 0.25
C ILE A 168 12.89 10.45 1.36
N VAL A 169 11.93 9.56 1.11
CA VAL A 169 11.47 8.55 2.07
C VAL A 169 11.40 7.20 1.37
N MET A 170 11.93 6.18 2.04
CA MET A 170 11.67 4.77 1.72
C MET A 170 10.89 4.18 2.90
N ASP A 171 9.60 3.96 2.70
CA ASP A 171 8.67 3.40 3.70
C ASP A 171 8.41 1.91 3.41
N VAL A 172 7.49 1.31 4.16
CA VAL A 172 6.95 -0.03 3.92
C VAL A 172 5.48 0.10 3.48
N ASP A 173 5.07 -0.68 2.49
CA ASP A 173 3.72 -0.62 1.91
C ASP A 173 2.59 -0.82 2.94
N THR A 174 2.79 -1.67 3.95
CA THR A 174 1.82 -1.87 5.04
C THR A 174 1.65 -0.60 5.88
N TYR A 175 2.73 0.11 6.21
CA TYR A 175 2.65 1.36 6.98
C TYR A 175 2.05 2.51 6.16
N ALA A 176 2.33 2.56 4.85
CA ALA A 176 1.64 3.46 3.94
C ALA A 176 0.13 3.13 3.88
N THR A 177 -0.23 1.86 3.82
CA THR A 177 -1.63 1.41 3.86
C THR A 177 -2.31 1.84 5.15
N GLU A 178 -1.66 1.70 6.31
CA GLU A 178 -2.18 2.14 7.60
C GLU A 178 -2.35 3.67 7.67
N ALA A 179 -1.39 4.43 7.13
CA ALA A 179 -1.50 5.88 7.04
C ALA A 179 -2.73 6.29 6.22
N ALA A 180 -2.91 5.71 5.02
CA ALA A 180 -4.07 5.99 4.18
C ALA A 180 -5.39 5.47 4.78
N TYR A 181 -5.35 4.38 5.53
CA TYR A 181 -6.52 3.84 6.23
C TYR A 181 -7.08 4.84 7.25
N SER A 182 -6.27 5.70 7.87
CA SER A 182 -6.80 6.76 8.75
C SER A 182 -7.85 7.67 8.06
N LEU A 183 -7.75 7.82 6.74
CA LEU A 183 -8.72 8.56 5.91
C LEU A 183 -9.93 7.70 5.57
N VAL A 184 -9.70 6.42 5.22
CA VAL A 184 -10.74 5.43 4.89
C VAL A 184 -11.59 5.08 6.12
N ALA A 185 -11.03 5.12 7.32
CA ALA A 185 -11.73 4.85 8.57
C ALA A 185 -12.94 5.76 8.76
N ASN A 186 -12.97 6.97 8.18
CA ASN A 186 -14.14 7.84 8.21
C ASN A 186 -15.39 7.25 7.51
N GLN A 187 -15.22 6.19 6.72
CA GLN A 187 -16.30 5.44 6.07
C GLN A 187 -16.93 4.39 6.98
N ILE A 188 -16.27 4.08 8.10
CA ILE A 188 -16.64 3.02 9.04
C ILE A 188 -17.19 3.67 10.32
N PRO A 189 -18.20 3.07 10.98
CA PRO A 189 -18.70 3.53 12.28
C PRO A 189 -17.56 3.72 13.30
N ASN A 190 -17.65 4.78 14.11
CA ASN A 190 -16.65 5.11 15.14
C ASN A 190 -15.19 5.17 14.65
N LYS A 191 -14.97 5.30 13.34
CA LYS A 191 -13.63 5.31 12.73
C LYS A 191 -12.78 4.09 13.08
N GLY A 192 -13.39 2.90 13.19
CA GLY A 192 -12.67 1.66 13.51
C GLY A 192 -12.25 1.53 14.98
N LYS A 193 -12.60 2.49 15.84
CA LYS A 193 -12.28 2.41 17.28
C LYS A 193 -13.08 1.29 17.94
N ASP A 194 -12.39 0.50 18.78
CA ASP A 194 -12.95 -0.70 19.45
C ASP A 194 -13.51 -1.75 18.46
N GLN A 195 -13.07 -1.71 17.20
CA GLN A 195 -13.50 -2.63 16.14
C GLN A 195 -12.31 -3.39 15.57
N THR A 196 -12.59 -4.55 14.98
CA THR A 196 -11.63 -5.32 14.18
C THR A 196 -11.94 -5.12 12.70
N VAL A 197 -11.02 -4.51 11.95
CA VAL A 197 -11.16 -4.20 10.54
C VAL A 197 -10.10 -4.95 9.73
N MET A 198 -10.54 -5.71 8.73
CA MET A 198 -9.62 -6.43 7.84
C MET A 198 -9.55 -5.71 6.49
N ILE A 199 -8.38 -5.15 6.20
CA ILE A 199 -8.04 -4.54 4.91
C ILE A 199 -7.51 -5.64 4.00
N ILE A 200 -8.07 -5.72 2.80
CA ILE A 200 -7.69 -6.70 1.78
C ILE A 200 -7.33 -5.93 0.51
N ASP A 201 -6.03 -5.74 0.28
CA ASP A 201 -5.52 -5.15 -0.96
C ASP A 201 -5.31 -6.25 -2.00
N ILE A 202 -6.10 -6.22 -3.07
CA ILE A 202 -6.10 -7.24 -4.11
C ILE A 202 -5.41 -6.67 -5.35
N GLY A 203 -4.10 -6.90 -5.41
CA GLY A 203 -3.23 -6.48 -6.50
C GLY A 203 -3.34 -7.37 -7.75
N ALA A 204 -2.29 -7.30 -8.58
CA ALA A 204 -2.20 -8.12 -9.78
C ALA A 204 -1.86 -9.59 -9.46
N GLY A 205 -0.80 -9.83 -8.68
CA GLY A 205 -0.36 -11.19 -8.33
C GLY A 205 -0.56 -11.57 -6.86
N ILE A 206 -0.61 -10.57 -5.98
CA ILE A 206 -0.60 -10.75 -4.53
C ILE A 206 -1.83 -10.05 -3.93
N MET A 207 -2.44 -10.72 -2.97
CA MET A 207 -3.46 -10.21 -2.07
C MET A 207 -2.81 -9.99 -0.71
N HIS A 208 -2.76 -8.74 -0.25
CA HIS A 208 -2.24 -8.37 1.06
C HIS A 208 -3.40 -8.25 2.04
N ILE A 209 -3.27 -8.88 3.20
CA ILE A 209 -4.25 -8.87 4.28
C ILE A 209 -3.60 -8.18 5.46
N ASN A 210 -4.18 -7.06 5.91
CA ASN A 210 -3.82 -6.40 7.16
C ASN A 210 -5.06 -6.28 8.03
N VAL A 211 -5.03 -6.88 9.22
CA VAL A 211 -6.12 -6.79 10.19
C VAL A 211 -5.72 -5.84 11.30
N LEU A 212 -6.56 -4.84 11.49
CA LEU A 212 -6.43 -3.82 12.51
C LEU A 212 -7.42 -4.11 13.63
N HIS A 213 -6.99 -4.00 14.89
CA HIS A 213 -7.88 -3.92 16.04
C HIS A 213 -7.61 -2.61 16.77
N ASP A 214 -8.65 -1.82 17.02
CA ASP A 214 -8.51 -0.45 17.54
C ASP A 214 -7.49 0.38 16.73
N ASN A 215 -7.60 0.29 15.40
CA ASN A 215 -6.72 0.94 14.42
C ASN A 215 -5.22 0.59 14.54
N LYS A 216 -4.86 -0.50 15.22
CA LYS A 216 -3.49 -1.03 15.29
C LYS A 216 -3.39 -2.37 14.58
N SER A 217 -2.36 -2.57 13.77
CA SER A 217 -2.16 -3.86 13.10
C SER A 217 -1.89 -4.98 14.12
N VAL A 218 -2.64 -6.07 13.98
CA VAL A 218 -2.55 -7.27 14.82
C VAL A 218 -2.31 -8.53 14.01
N TYR A 219 -2.44 -8.46 12.69
CA TYR A 219 -2.22 -9.60 11.79
C TYR A 219 -1.92 -9.11 10.38
N VAL A 220 -0.82 -9.59 9.80
CA VAL A 220 -0.45 -9.33 8.40
C VAL A 220 -0.18 -10.66 7.72
N ARG A 221 -0.69 -10.83 6.50
CA ARG A 221 -0.42 -12.00 5.67
C ARG A 221 -0.53 -11.66 4.19
N GLU A 222 0.23 -12.37 3.38
CA GLU A 222 0.14 -12.29 1.92
C GLU A 222 -0.34 -13.62 1.35
N GLN A 223 -1.01 -13.54 0.21
CA GLN A 223 -1.45 -14.69 -0.55
C GLN A 223 -1.28 -14.47 -2.05
N ALA A 224 -0.77 -15.48 -2.77
CA ALA A 224 -0.63 -15.46 -4.21
C ALA A 224 -1.99 -15.59 -4.91
N PHE A 225 -2.72 -14.48 -4.97
CA PHE A 225 -4.00 -14.34 -5.65
C PHE A 225 -4.16 -12.90 -6.14
N GLY A 226 -4.72 -12.70 -7.33
CA GLY A 226 -4.95 -11.35 -7.85
C GLY A 226 -5.42 -11.30 -9.29
N GLY A 227 -5.50 -10.08 -9.82
CA GLY A 227 -6.06 -9.77 -11.14
C GLY A 227 -5.31 -10.36 -12.34
N THR A 228 -4.09 -10.87 -12.16
CA THR A 228 -3.34 -11.60 -13.20
C THR A 228 -4.07 -12.89 -13.58
N GLN A 229 -4.75 -13.56 -12.64
CA GLN A 229 -5.56 -14.74 -12.96
C GLN A 229 -6.71 -14.38 -13.90
N LEU A 230 -7.38 -13.25 -13.67
CA LEU A 230 -8.42 -12.74 -14.56
C LEU A 230 -7.86 -12.42 -15.95
N THR A 231 -6.70 -11.75 -16.02
CA THR A 231 -6.04 -11.45 -17.30
C THR A 231 -5.70 -12.73 -18.06
N GLN A 232 -5.16 -13.76 -17.39
CA GLN A 232 -4.82 -15.06 -18.01
C GLN A 232 -6.06 -15.78 -18.57
N GLU A 233 -7.19 -15.74 -17.87
CA GLU A 233 -8.43 -16.33 -18.37
C GLU A 233 -8.99 -15.59 -19.60
N ILE A 234 -8.87 -14.25 -19.63
CA ILE A 234 -9.20 -13.45 -20.81
C ILE A 234 -8.33 -13.86 -22.01
N GLN A 235 -7.01 -14.00 -21.81
CA GLN A 235 -6.09 -14.46 -22.87
C GLN A 235 -6.49 -15.84 -23.39
N ARG A 236 -6.69 -16.80 -22.48
CA ARG A 236 -7.00 -18.19 -22.83
C ARG A 236 -8.32 -18.31 -23.59
N ARG A 237 -9.34 -17.55 -23.20
CA ARG A 237 -10.69 -17.68 -23.76
C ARG A 237 -10.89 -16.92 -25.06
N PHE A 238 -10.25 -15.76 -25.21
CA PHE A 238 -10.43 -14.88 -26.36
C PHE A 238 -9.22 -14.82 -27.31
N GLY A 239 -8.15 -15.58 -27.03
CA GLY A 239 -6.97 -15.65 -27.88
C GLY A 239 -6.17 -14.35 -27.95
N LEU A 240 -6.26 -13.52 -26.90
CA LEU A 240 -5.58 -12.22 -26.82
C LEU A 240 -4.16 -12.37 -26.28
N SER A 241 -3.27 -11.46 -26.68
CA SER A 241 -2.00 -11.26 -25.99
C SER A 241 -2.20 -10.74 -24.56
N ALA A 242 -1.16 -10.80 -23.73
CA ALA A 242 -1.25 -10.33 -22.34
C ALA A 242 -1.58 -8.83 -22.25
N GLU A 243 -1.00 -8.03 -23.14
CA GLU A 243 -1.24 -6.59 -23.22
C GLU A 243 -2.68 -6.29 -23.66
N GLU A 244 -3.16 -6.95 -24.71
CA GLU A 244 -4.54 -6.79 -25.19
C GLU A 244 -5.55 -7.23 -24.13
N ALA A 245 -5.30 -8.34 -23.43
CA ALA A 245 -6.16 -8.82 -22.35
C ALA A 245 -6.21 -7.84 -21.17
N GLU A 246 -5.08 -7.26 -20.77
CA GLU A 246 -5.04 -6.26 -19.69
C GLU A 246 -5.77 -4.97 -20.08
N ILE A 247 -5.59 -4.51 -21.32
CA ILE A 247 -6.31 -3.35 -21.86
C ILE A 247 -7.82 -3.63 -21.89
N ALA A 248 -8.23 -4.79 -22.41
CA ALA A 248 -9.63 -5.18 -22.51
C ALA A 248 -10.29 -5.37 -21.14
N LYS A 249 -9.56 -5.92 -20.15
CA LYS A 249 -10.02 -6.02 -18.77
C LYS A 249 -10.39 -4.66 -18.17
N ARG A 250 -9.61 -3.62 -18.47
CA ARG A 250 -9.80 -2.26 -17.91
C ARG A 250 -10.77 -1.40 -18.72
N LYS A 251 -10.75 -1.52 -20.05
CA LYS A 251 -11.52 -0.65 -20.96
C LYS A 251 -12.80 -1.31 -21.49
N GLY A 252 -12.97 -2.62 -21.28
CA GLY A 252 -14.03 -3.40 -21.90
C GLY A 252 -13.72 -3.78 -23.36
N GLY A 253 -14.78 -4.00 -24.15
CA GLY A 253 -14.66 -4.47 -25.53
C GLY A 253 -14.54 -5.99 -25.69
N LEU A 254 -14.78 -6.74 -24.61
CA LEU A 254 -14.86 -8.20 -24.62
C LEU A 254 -16.28 -8.66 -25.02
N PRO A 255 -16.44 -9.89 -25.56
CA PRO A 255 -17.75 -10.45 -25.89
C PRO A 255 -18.68 -10.55 -24.66
N GLU A 256 -20.00 -10.60 -24.88
CA GLU A 256 -20.99 -10.75 -23.79
C GLU A 256 -20.75 -11.99 -22.91
N SER A 257 -20.11 -13.02 -23.46
CA SER A 257 -19.76 -14.23 -22.70
C SER A 257 -18.69 -13.98 -21.62
N TYR A 258 -17.93 -12.88 -21.69
CA TYR A 258 -16.93 -12.51 -20.69
C TYR A 258 -17.51 -12.44 -19.27
N GLU A 259 -18.67 -11.80 -19.13
CA GLU A 259 -19.29 -11.57 -17.82
C GLU A 259 -19.53 -12.91 -17.11
N ASN A 260 -20.29 -13.80 -17.76
CA ASN A 260 -20.73 -15.05 -17.14
C ASN A 260 -19.64 -16.14 -17.10
N GLU A 261 -18.75 -16.18 -18.09
CA GLU A 261 -17.82 -17.29 -18.26
C GLU A 261 -16.41 -17.00 -17.71
N VAL A 262 -16.08 -15.74 -17.44
CA VAL A 262 -14.74 -15.32 -16.99
C VAL A 262 -14.81 -14.45 -15.74
N LEU A 263 -15.55 -13.33 -15.78
CA LEU A 263 -15.57 -12.38 -14.66
C LEU A 263 -16.27 -12.95 -13.43
N GLN A 264 -17.48 -13.49 -13.59
CA GLN A 264 -18.25 -14.07 -12.48
C GLN A 264 -17.50 -15.23 -11.77
N PRO A 265 -16.90 -16.21 -12.48
CA PRO A 265 -16.03 -17.21 -11.85
C PRO A 265 -14.84 -16.63 -11.11
N PHE A 266 -14.19 -15.59 -11.65
CA PHE A 266 -13.09 -14.91 -10.95
C PHE A 266 -13.56 -14.23 -9.66
N MET A 267 -14.68 -13.50 -9.69
CA MET A 267 -15.27 -12.87 -8.50
C MET A 267 -15.68 -13.92 -7.44
N GLN A 268 -16.18 -15.08 -7.86
CA GLN A 268 -16.45 -16.21 -6.96
C GLN A 268 -15.16 -16.78 -6.37
N SER A 269 -14.08 -16.89 -7.12
CA SER A 269 -12.78 -17.32 -6.57
C SER A 269 -12.26 -16.29 -5.56
N LEU A 270 -12.28 -15.00 -5.91
CA LEU A 270 -11.85 -13.90 -5.05
C LEU A 270 -12.60 -13.89 -3.71
N SER A 271 -13.93 -13.94 -3.73
CA SER A 271 -14.72 -13.97 -2.50
C SER A 271 -14.50 -15.24 -1.67
N THR A 272 -14.13 -16.37 -2.31
CA THR A 272 -13.71 -17.59 -1.58
C THR A 272 -12.38 -17.38 -0.87
N GLU A 273 -11.41 -16.75 -1.54
CA GLU A 273 -10.10 -16.44 -0.95
C GLU A 273 -10.23 -15.47 0.23
N VAL A 274 -11.08 -14.44 0.10
CA VAL A 274 -11.39 -13.52 1.21
C VAL A 274 -12.01 -14.26 2.39
N ALA A 275 -12.99 -15.14 2.16
CA ALA A 275 -13.59 -15.94 3.23
C ALA A 275 -12.57 -16.87 3.92
N ARG A 276 -11.63 -17.43 3.15
CA ARG A 276 -10.54 -18.26 3.68
C ARG A 276 -9.57 -17.43 4.52
N ALA A 277 -9.20 -16.22 4.08
CA ALA A 277 -8.37 -15.29 4.84
C ALA A 277 -9.02 -14.94 6.20
N LEU A 278 -10.33 -14.64 6.19
CA LEU A 278 -11.12 -14.40 7.38
C LEU A 278 -11.10 -15.60 8.35
N GLN A 279 -11.28 -16.81 7.83
CA GLN A 279 -11.24 -18.03 8.63
C GLN A 279 -9.84 -18.29 9.22
N PHE A 280 -8.76 -18.05 8.46
CA PHE A 280 -7.40 -18.20 8.98
C PHE A 280 -7.13 -17.21 10.11
N PHE A 281 -7.50 -15.95 9.97
CA PHE A 281 -7.34 -14.96 11.03
C PHE A 281 -8.09 -15.34 12.31
N THR A 282 -9.38 -15.67 12.18
CA THR A 282 -10.24 -16.00 13.34
C THR A 282 -9.89 -17.32 14.02
N SER A 283 -9.28 -18.26 13.32
CA SER A 283 -8.84 -19.54 13.89
C SER A 283 -7.42 -19.51 14.47
N SER A 284 -6.59 -18.57 14.03
CA SER A 284 -5.15 -18.52 14.37
C SER A 284 -4.80 -17.39 15.34
N THR A 285 -5.77 -16.59 15.77
CA THR A 285 -5.57 -15.46 16.68
C THR A 285 -6.60 -15.49 17.81
N GLN A 286 -6.41 -14.62 18.82
CA GLN A 286 -7.41 -14.44 19.89
C GLN A 286 -8.68 -13.71 19.44
N TYR A 287 -8.67 -13.12 18.23
CA TYR A 287 -9.77 -12.32 17.72
C TYR A 287 -10.74 -13.22 16.94
N ASN A 288 -11.91 -13.47 17.53
CA ASN A 288 -12.88 -14.41 16.96
C ASN A 288 -13.86 -13.76 15.97
N ARG A 289 -13.72 -12.45 15.69
CA ARG A 289 -14.64 -11.69 14.86
C ARG A 289 -13.91 -10.54 14.14
N VAL A 290 -14.38 -10.27 12.92
CA VAL A 290 -14.08 -9.06 12.14
C VAL A 290 -15.39 -8.29 11.95
N ASP A 291 -15.38 -6.99 12.22
CA ASP A 291 -16.55 -6.12 12.12
C ASP A 291 -16.74 -5.57 10.71
N HIS A 292 -15.63 -5.23 10.04
CA HIS A 292 -15.64 -4.65 8.71
C HIS A 292 -14.54 -5.23 7.82
N LEU A 293 -14.89 -5.47 6.54
CA LEU A 293 -13.93 -5.73 5.47
C LEU A 293 -13.76 -4.46 4.64
N VAL A 294 -12.51 -4.11 4.35
CA VAL A 294 -12.15 -2.99 3.48
C VAL A 294 -11.41 -3.54 2.27
N LEU A 295 -12.05 -3.54 1.10
CA LEU A 295 -11.42 -3.99 -0.14
C LEU A 295 -10.63 -2.86 -0.78
N ALA A 296 -9.37 -3.12 -1.08
CA ALA A 296 -8.45 -2.20 -1.74
C ALA A 296 -7.77 -2.90 -2.94
N GLY A 297 -6.89 -2.19 -3.62
CA GLY A 297 -6.19 -2.67 -4.79
C GLY A 297 -7.00 -2.56 -6.08
N GLY A 298 -6.36 -2.91 -7.19
CA GLY A 298 -6.97 -2.79 -8.53
C GLY A 298 -8.22 -3.66 -8.72
N CYS A 299 -8.30 -4.82 -8.06
CA CYS A 299 -9.44 -5.71 -8.22
C CYS A 299 -10.67 -5.27 -7.41
N ALA A 300 -10.50 -4.40 -6.41
CA ALA A 300 -11.62 -3.83 -5.66
C ALA A 300 -12.46 -2.83 -6.49
N ALA A 301 -11.95 -2.38 -7.65
CA ALA A 301 -12.70 -1.58 -8.61
C ALA A 301 -13.69 -2.40 -9.47
N ILE A 302 -13.69 -3.74 -9.36
CA ILE A 302 -14.64 -4.59 -10.08
C ILE A 302 -16.06 -4.33 -9.54
N PRO A 303 -17.04 -4.02 -10.40
CA PRO A 303 -18.40 -3.76 -9.96
C PRO A 303 -19.00 -4.91 -9.14
N ALA A 304 -19.68 -4.57 -8.04
CA ALA A 304 -20.38 -5.50 -7.14
C ALA A 304 -19.50 -6.54 -6.43
N ILE A 305 -18.17 -6.38 -6.43
CA ILE A 305 -17.28 -7.31 -5.72
C ILE A 305 -17.46 -7.25 -4.20
N ASP A 306 -17.72 -6.05 -3.67
CA ASP A 306 -18.07 -5.81 -2.26
C ASP A 306 -19.34 -6.55 -1.85
N VAL A 307 -20.38 -6.50 -2.69
CA VAL A 307 -21.65 -7.21 -2.44
C VAL A 307 -21.40 -8.72 -2.39
N LEU A 308 -20.68 -9.26 -3.36
CA LEU A 308 -20.39 -10.71 -3.40
C LEU A 308 -19.54 -11.16 -2.22
N VAL A 309 -18.54 -10.36 -1.82
CA VAL A 309 -17.71 -10.63 -0.65
C VAL A 309 -18.55 -10.57 0.63
N GLN A 310 -19.41 -9.56 0.77
CA GLN A 310 -20.30 -9.43 1.92
C GLN A 310 -21.28 -10.60 2.02
N ASP A 311 -21.91 -10.99 0.92
CA ASP A 311 -22.85 -12.12 0.89
C ASP A 311 -22.18 -13.44 1.26
N ARG A 312 -20.92 -13.64 0.85
CA ARG A 312 -20.18 -14.86 1.19
C ARG A 312 -19.66 -14.85 2.62
N THR A 313 -19.12 -13.73 3.09
CA THR A 313 -18.45 -13.62 4.39
C THR A 313 -19.41 -13.31 5.54
N GLN A 314 -20.58 -12.75 5.22
CA GLN A 314 -21.53 -12.16 6.17
C GLN A 314 -20.91 -11.04 7.03
N VAL A 315 -19.85 -10.39 6.53
CA VAL A 315 -19.19 -9.25 7.18
C VAL A 315 -19.44 -7.99 6.36
N ASN A 316 -19.75 -6.88 7.04
CA ASN A 316 -19.98 -5.60 6.38
C ASN A 316 -18.75 -5.20 5.55
N THR A 317 -18.92 -5.10 4.23
CA THR A 317 -17.82 -4.88 3.29
C THR A 317 -17.95 -3.50 2.64
N ILE A 318 -16.84 -2.77 2.56
CA ILE A 318 -16.74 -1.48 1.86
C ILE A 318 -15.56 -1.49 0.89
N ILE A 319 -15.63 -0.65 -0.15
CA ILE A 319 -14.49 -0.36 -1.03
C ILE A 319 -13.71 0.82 -0.48
N ALA A 320 -12.38 0.68 -0.36
CA ALA A 320 -11.51 1.74 0.12
C ALA A 320 -11.57 2.96 -0.79
N ASN A 321 -11.79 4.14 -0.21
CA ASN A 321 -11.68 5.41 -0.91
C ASN A 321 -11.00 6.45 -0.01
N PRO A 322 -9.66 6.58 -0.06
CA PRO A 322 -8.95 7.54 0.79
C PRO A 322 -9.28 8.99 0.43
N PHE A 323 -9.85 9.26 -0.75
CA PHE A 323 -10.13 10.62 -1.24
C PHE A 323 -11.52 11.14 -0.85
N GLN A 324 -12.36 10.32 -0.21
CA GLN A 324 -13.77 10.66 0.02
C GLN A 324 -13.98 11.95 0.83
N SER A 325 -13.10 12.24 1.78
CA SER A 325 -13.14 13.45 2.62
C SER A 325 -12.24 14.58 2.11
N MET A 326 -11.54 14.37 1.00
CA MET A 326 -10.61 15.35 0.43
C MET A 326 -11.33 16.32 -0.51
N SER A 327 -10.81 17.55 -0.58
CA SER A 327 -11.10 18.41 -1.72
C SER A 327 -10.29 17.95 -2.93
N LEU A 328 -10.82 18.17 -4.14
CA LEU A 328 -10.15 17.78 -5.39
C LEU A 328 -9.68 19.02 -6.15
N ALA A 329 -8.50 18.98 -6.74
CA ALA A 329 -8.08 19.98 -7.70
C ALA A 329 -8.93 19.94 -8.97
N THR A 330 -9.08 21.07 -9.66
CA THR A 330 -9.94 21.22 -10.84
C THR A 330 -9.58 20.25 -11.98
N LYS A 331 -8.32 19.83 -12.08
CA LYS A 331 -7.85 18.86 -13.09
C LYS A 331 -8.26 17.41 -12.78
N VAL A 332 -8.65 17.12 -11.54
CA VAL A 332 -9.01 15.77 -11.08
C VAL A 332 -10.51 15.53 -11.29
N LYS A 333 -10.85 14.53 -12.10
CA LYS A 333 -12.24 14.15 -12.35
C LYS A 333 -12.74 13.25 -11.22
N GLN A 334 -13.71 13.73 -10.44
CA GLN A 334 -14.23 13.02 -9.25
C GLN A 334 -14.69 11.58 -9.53
N GLN A 335 -15.40 11.35 -10.64
CA GLN A 335 -15.90 10.01 -10.98
C GLN A 335 -14.76 9.03 -11.25
N GLN A 336 -13.76 9.45 -12.04
CA GLN A 336 -12.60 8.61 -12.34
C GLN A 336 -11.73 8.38 -11.09
N ALA A 337 -11.52 9.42 -10.29
CA ALA A 337 -10.79 9.32 -9.02
C ALA A 337 -11.46 8.32 -8.07
N SER A 338 -12.80 8.27 -8.02
CA SER A 338 -13.53 7.33 -7.18
C SER A 338 -13.42 5.88 -7.67
N ILE A 339 -13.33 5.66 -8.98
CA ILE A 339 -13.11 4.32 -9.57
C ILE A 339 -11.69 3.83 -9.28
N ASP A 340 -10.70 4.71 -9.40
CA ASP A 340 -9.28 4.35 -9.21
C ASP A 340 -8.87 4.35 -7.73
N ALA A 341 -9.65 5.00 -6.84
CA ALA A 341 -9.36 5.19 -5.42
C ALA A 341 -8.86 3.96 -4.67
N PRO A 342 -9.50 2.77 -4.77
CA PRO A 342 -9.03 1.61 -4.02
C PRO A 342 -7.63 1.15 -4.43
N ALA A 343 -7.23 1.37 -5.69
CA ALA A 343 -5.91 1.02 -6.19
C ALA A 343 -4.82 2.01 -5.74
N LEU A 344 -5.20 3.17 -5.20
CA LEU A 344 -4.28 4.27 -4.86
C LEU A 344 -4.00 4.36 -3.36
N LEU A 345 -4.40 3.35 -2.57
CA LEU A 345 -4.29 3.36 -1.12
C LEU A 345 -2.83 3.53 -0.64
N ILE A 346 -1.91 2.71 -1.14
CA ILE A 346 -0.47 2.79 -0.80
C ILE A 346 0.12 4.13 -1.24
N ALA A 347 -0.10 4.53 -2.50
CA ALA A 347 0.41 5.81 -3.02
C ALA A 347 -0.13 7.01 -2.23
N CYS A 348 -1.38 6.96 -1.78
CA CYS A 348 -1.96 7.99 -0.92
C CYS A 348 -1.24 8.06 0.43
N GLY A 349 -1.00 6.92 1.08
CA GLY A 349 -0.30 6.86 2.36
C GLY A 349 1.14 7.38 2.27
N LEU A 350 1.84 7.03 1.19
CA LEU A 350 3.17 7.56 0.89
C LEU A 350 3.15 9.09 0.71
N ALA A 351 2.14 9.63 0.04
CA ALA A 351 2.00 11.08 -0.15
C ALA A 351 1.73 11.81 1.17
N MET A 352 1.11 11.15 2.16
CA MET A 352 0.87 11.72 3.49
C MET A 352 2.17 11.96 4.27
N ARG A 353 3.26 11.20 3.99
CA ARG A 353 4.58 11.39 4.63
C ARG A 353 5.21 12.76 4.36
N GLY A 354 4.75 13.48 3.34
CA GLY A 354 5.21 14.84 3.05
C GLY A 354 4.46 15.94 3.80
N VAL A 355 3.44 15.58 4.57
CA VAL A 355 2.52 16.52 5.23
C VAL A 355 2.50 16.34 6.75
N ASP A 356 2.92 15.17 7.23
CA ASP A 356 3.00 14.83 8.66
C ASP A 356 4.17 15.52 9.39
#